data_AF-A0A2V2YSC1-F1
#
_entry.id   AF-A0A2V2YSC1-F1
#
_cell.length_a   1.000
_cell.length_b   1.000
_cell.length_c   1.000
_cell.angle_alpha   90.00
_cell.angle_beta   90.00
_cell.angle_gamma   90.00
#
_symmetry.space_group_name_H-M   'P 1'
#
loop_
_entity.id
_entity.type
_entity.pdbx_description
1 polymer ?
#
loop_
_entity_poly.entity_id
_entity_poly.type
_entity_poly.pdbx_seq_one_letter_code
_entity_poly.pdbx_strand_id
1 'polypeptide(L)'
;MTLDGPVITYDEQEQLWSKGYKEEVVSLNANVNPNAVNAANVNANTAAAYATNVAQAGYREWRPFRGPFDPCPPILVKTYVVPPNQYITFQPMNLPQFSLQEALRKGTLWPALYSPYESKCGKGR
;
A
#
# COMPACT_ATOMS: atom_id res chain seq x y z
N MET A 1 6.83 7.96 -31.10
CA MET A 1 7.82 6.91 -31.43
C MET A 1 8.13 6.19 -30.13
N THR A 2 7.27 5.25 -29.73
CA THR A 2 7.47 4.34 -28.60
C THR A 2 8.42 3.25 -29.07
N LEU A 3 9.61 3.20 -28.48
CA LEU A 3 10.57 2.12 -28.71
C LEU A 3 10.34 1.06 -27.64
N ASP A 4 9.37 0.18 -27.88
CA ASP A 4 9.21 -1.05 -27.11
C ASP A 4 10.28 -2.04 -27.59
N GLY A 5 11.46 -1.96 -26.99
CA GLY A 5 12.53 -2.93 -27.23
C GLY A 5 12.09 -4.33 -26.79
N PRO A 6 12.50 -5.40 -27.51
CA PRO A 6 12.15 -6.76 -27.13
C PRO A 6 12.81 -7.12 -25.79
N VAL A 7 11.98 -7.43 -24.78
CA VAL A 7 12.45 -8.00 -23.52
C VAL A 7 12.78 -9.47 -23.79
N ILE A 8 14.07 -9.78 -23.94
CA ILE A 8 14.54 -11.16 -24.09
C ILE A 8 14.38 -11.92 -22.78
N THR A 9 14.02 -13.20 -22.88
CA THR A 9 13.80 -14.08 -21.72
C THR A 9 15.13 -14.56 -21.11
N TYR A 10 15.11 -15.01 -19.84
CA TYR A 10 16.33 -15.49 -19.15
C TYR A 10 17.04 -16.62 -19.90
N ASP A 11 16.27 -17.55 -20.49
CA ASP A 11 16.83 -18.67 -21.25
C ASP A 11 17.58 -18.18 -22.51
N GLU A 12 17.08 -17.13 -23.17
CA GLU A 12 17.76 -16.50 -24.31
C GLU A 12 19.03 -15.75 -23.89
N GLN A 13 19.03 -15.13 -22.71
CA GLN A 13 20.21 -14.50 -22.13
C GLN A 13 21.33 -15.52 -21.87
N GLU A 14 21.00 -16.69 -21.31
CA GLU A 14 21.98 -17.76 -21.08
C GLU A 14 22.54 -18.34 -22.37
N GLN A 15 21.73 -18.46 -23.41
CA GLN A 15 22.18 -18.90 -24.74
C GLN A 15 23.15 -17.90 -25.38
N LEU A 16 22.87 -16.59 -25.27
CA LEU A 16 23.75 -15.53 -25.78
C LEU A 16 25.07 -15.46 -25.00
N TRP A 17 24.99 -15.63 -23.68
CA TRP A 17 26.15 -15.73 -22.80
C TRP A 17 27.05 -16.91 -23.17
N SER A 18 26.45 -18.06 -23.45
CA SER A 18 27.16 -19.28 -23.89
C SER A 18 27.78 -19.14 -25.28
N LYS A 19 27.20 -18.31 -26.14
CA LYS A 19 27.74 -17.97 -27.47
C LYS A 19 28.80 -16.86 -27.45
N GLY A 20 29.14 -16.32 -26.27
CA GLY A 20 30.22 -15.34 -26.10
C GLY A 20 29.80 -13.87 -26.24
N TYR A 21 28.50 -13.58 -26.43
CA TYR A 21 27.96 -12.23 -26.60
C TYR A 21 27.67 -11.54 -25.26
N LYS A 22 28.66 -11.53 -24.35
CA LYS A 22 28.48 -11.06 -22.97
C LYS A 22 28.15 -9.58 -22.87
N GLU A 23 28.83 -8.74 -23.66
CA GLU A 23 28.65 -7.29 -23.65
C GLU A 23 27.25 -6.87 -24.14
N GLU A 24 26.69 -7.63 -25.08
CA GLU A 24 25.34 -7.38 -25.61
C GLU A 24 24.28 -7.69 -24.54
N VAL A 25 24.42 -8.79 -23.81
CA VAL A 25 23.53 -9.14 -22.68
C VAL A 25 23.61 -8.08 -21.56
N VAL A 26 24.81 -7.59 -21.24
CA VAL A 26 25.00 -6.55 -20.21
C VAL A 26 24.35 -5.23 -20.63
N SER A 27 24.52 -4.81 -21.89
CA SER A 27 23.92 -3.57 -22.41
C SER A 27 22.38 -3.65 -22.51
N LEU A 28 21.82 -4.82 -22.80
CA LEU A 28 20.36 -5.04 -22.79
C LEU A 28 19.78 -4.93 -21.37
N ASN A 29 20.44 -5.53 -20.37
CA ASN A 29 20.03 -5.47 -18.97
C ASN A 29 20.20 -4.07 -18.35
N ALA A 30 21.16 -3.27 -18.82
CA ALA A 30 21.37 -1.90 -18.36
C ALA A 30 20.26 -0.92 -18.78
N ASN A 31 19.51 -1.24 -19.84
CA ASN A 31 18.36 -0.43 -20.31
C ASN A 31 17.03 -0.83 -19.66
N VAL A 32 17.02 -1.88 -18.82
CA VAL A 32 15.83 -2.24 -18.04
C VAL A 32 15.68 -1.23 -16.91
N ASN A 33 14.70 -0.33 -17.03
CA ASN A 33 14.33 0.55 -15.92
C ASN A 33 13.91 -0.33 -14.71
N PRO A 34 14.62 -0.28 -13.58
CA PRO A 34 14.28 -1.08 -12.40
C PRO A 34 12.89 -0.75 -11.82
N ASN A 35 12.28 0.38 -12.23
CA ASN A 35 10.91 0.73 -11.88
C ASN A 35 9.85 0.10 -12.80
N ALA A 36 10.22 -0.37 -14.01
CA ALA A 36 9.28 -1.00 -14.95
C ALA A 36 9.00 -2.46 -14.59
N VAL A 37 9.99 -3.18 -14.07
CA VAL A 37 9.87 -4.59 -13.66
C VAL A 37 9.02 -4.81 -12.40
N ASN A 38 8.73 -3.75 -11.63
CA ASN A 38 7.92 -3.84 -10.42
C ASN A 38 6.41 -3.58 -10.65
N ALA A 39 6.02 -3.06 -11.82
CA ALA A 39 4.61 -2.82 -12.13
C ALA A 39 3.91 -4.06 -12.72
N ALA A 40 4.64 -4.91 -13.45
CA ALA A 40 4.07 -6.04 -14.19
C ALA A 40 4.01 -7.36 -13.41
N ASN A 41 4.80 -7.52 -12.33
CA ASN A 41 4.90 -8.77 -11.56
C ASN A 41 4.33 -8.69 -10.14
N VAL A 42 3.59 -7.64 -9.80
CA VAL A 42 2.61 -7.76 -8.71
C VAL A 42 1.45 -8.57 -9.27
N ASN A 43 1.32 -9.83 -8.84
CA ASN A 43 0.09 -10.58 -9.04
C ASN A 43 -1.06 -9.68 -8.53
N ALA A 44 -1.84 -9.11 -9.44
CA ALA A 44 -2.92 -8.18 -9.10
C ALA A 44 -3.89 -8.79 -8.07
N ASN A 45 -3.92 -10.12 -7.97
CA ASN A 45 -4.74 -10.86 -7.01
C ASN A 45 -4.19 -10.84 -5.58
N THR A 46 -2.87 -10.77 -5.35
CA THR A 46 -2.32 -10.61 -3.98
C THR A 46 -2.38 -9.16 -3.52
N ALA A 47 -2.27 -8.21 -4.45
CA ALA A 47 -2.43 -6.80 -4.14
C ALA A 47 -3.88 -6.43 -3.78
N ALA A 48 -4.85 -7.04 -4.47
CA ALA A 48 -6.26 -6.86 -4.19
C ALA A 48 -6.69 -7.41 -2.82
N ALA A 49 -6.04 -8.48 -2.33
CA ALA A 49 -6.42 -9.14 -1.07
C ALA A 49 -6.07 -8.34 0.20
N TYR A 50 -5.05 -7.47 0.19
CA TYR A 50 -4.80 -6.56 1.31
C TYR A 50 -5.71 -5.33 1.24
N ALA A 51 -6.05 -4.85 0.05
CA ALA A 51 -6.90 -3.68 -0.15
C ALA A 51 -8.34 -3.93 0.32
N THR A 52 -8.85 -5.17 0.18
CA THR A 52 -10.16 -5.55 0.69
C THR A 52 -10.26 -5.51 2.21
N ASN A 53 -9.20 -5.85 2.95
CA ASN A 53 -9.20 -5.80 4.42
C ASN A 53 -8.99 -4.37 4.96
N VAL A 54 -8.23 -3.55 4.25
CA VAL A 54 -8.06 -2.12 4.55
C VAL A 54 -9.39 -1.35 4.47
N ALA A 55 -10.34 -1.82 3.65
CA ALA A 55 -11.68 -1.24 3.57
C ALA A 55 -12.48 -1.33 4.89
N GLN A 56 -12.11 -2.22 5.82
CA GLN A 56 -12.70 -2.25 7.16
C GLN A 56 -12.18 -1.11 8.08
N ALA A 57 -11.17 -0.34 7.67
CA ALA A 57 -10.69 0.81 8.43
C ALA A 57 -11.69 1.98 8.42
N GLY A 58 -11.55 2.88 9.40
CA GLY A 58 -12.33 4.12 9.46
C GLY A 58 -13.15 4.27 10.73
N TYR A 59 -14.20 5.09 10.66
CA TYR A 59 -15.05 5.41 11.82
C TYR A 59 -15.93 4.22 12.20
N ARG A 60 -15.91 3.89 13.49
CA ARG A 60 -16.74 2.89 14.13
C ARG A 60 -17.54 3.51 15.26
N GLU A 61 -18.74 2.98 15.45
CA GLU A 61 -19.67 3.38 16.49
C GLU A 61 -19.81 2.26 17.51
N TRP A 62 -19.85 2.61 18.79
CA TRP A 62 -20.23 1.69 19.84
C TRP A 62 -21.19 2.33 20.83
N ARG A 63 -22.05 1.50 21.42
CA ARG A 63 -23.07 1.91 22.37
C ARG A 63 -22.65 1.47 23.77
N PRO A 64 -22.22 2.39 24.66
CA PRO A 64 -21.91 2.03 26.03
C PRO A 64 -23.13 1.50 26.76
N PHE A 65 -22.88 0.50 27.62
CA PHE A 65 -23.88 0.05 28.57
C PHE A 65 -24.30 1.20 29.48
N ARG A 66 -25.59 1.27 29.77
CA ARG A 66 -26.20 2.33 30.59
C ARG A 66 -26.81 1.70 31.82
N GLY A 67 -26.23 2.01 32.97
CA GLY A 67 -26.79 1.61 34.26
C GLY A 67 -28.00 2.47 34.64
N PRO A 68 -28.97 1.92 35.37
CA PRO A 68 -30.09 2.71 35.91
C PRO A 68 -29.66 3.72 36.99
N PHE A 69 -28.46 3.57 37.56
CA PHE A 69 -27.91 4.43 38.62
C PHE A 69 -26.64 5.20 38.18
N ASP A 70 -26.45 5.41 36.87
CA ASP A 70 -25.28 6.14 36.37
C ASP A 70 -25.44 7.66 36.64
N PRO A 71 -24.53 8.33 37.36
CA PRO A 71 -24.71 9.72 37.82
C PRO A 71 -24.65 10.78 36.70
N CYS A 72 -24.41 10.39 35.45
CA CYS A 72 -24.22 11.29 34.31
C CYS A 72 -25.27 11.06 33.21
N PRO A 73 -25.73 12.10 32.49
CA PRO A 73 -26.52 11.93 31.28
C PRO A 73 -25.80 11.01 30.29
N PRO A 74 -26.40 9.87 29.92
CA PRO A 74 -25.67 8.83 29.26
C PRO A 74 -25.36 9.21 27.79
N ILE A 75 -24.14 8.89 27.34
CA ILE A 75 -23.70 9.08 25.95
C ILE A 75 -24.21 7.92 25.10
N LEU A 76 -25.00 8.19 24.04
CA LEU A 76 -25.74 7.13 23.31
C LEU A 76 -24.85 6.35 22.37
N VAL A 77 -23.94 7.07 21.72
CA VAL A 77 -23.03 6.52 20.72
C VAL A 77 -21.70 7.20 20.92
N LYS A 78 -20.65 6.39 21.01
CA LYS A 78 -19.26 6.85 20.99
C LYS A 78 -18.65 6.40 19.67
N THR A 79 -17.98 7.33 18.99
CA THR A 79 -17.27 7.06 17.74
C THR A 79 -15.77 7.02 17.97
N TYR A 80 -15.10 6.03 17.38
CA TYR A 80 -13.65 5.88 17.36
C TYR A 80 -13.18 5.53 15.94
N VAL A 81 -11.91 5.80 15.64
CA VAL A 81 -11.31 5.46 14.34
C VAL A 81 -10.50 4.19 14.50
N VAL A 82 -10.77 3.18 13.68
CA VAL A 82 -9.90 2.00 13.58
C VAL A 82 -8.93 2.21 12.41
N PRO A 83 -7.61 2.27 12.68
CA PRO A 83 -6.64 2.47 11.63
C PRO A 83 -6.49 1.21 10.77
N PRO A 84 -6.14 1.35 9.48
CA PRO A 84 -6.00 0.23 8.54
C PRO A 84 -4.94 -0.80 8.94
N ASN A 85 -3.95 -0.39 9.75
CA ASN A 85 -2.95 -1.29 10.32
C ASN A 85 -3.56 -2.47 11.11
N GLN A 86 -4.77 -2.33 11.68
CA GLN A 86 -5.40 -3.41 12.45
C GLN A 86 -6.00 -4.51 11.58
N TYR A 87 -6.10 -4.29 10.27
CA TYR A 87 -6.69 -5.23 9.31
C TYR A 87 -5.65 -5.83 8.36
N ILE A 88 -4.40 -5.41 8.45
CA ILE A 88 -3.29 -5.96 7.69
C ILE A 88 -2.54 -6.95 8.58
N THR A 89 -2.52 -8.21 8.17
CA THR A 89 -1.86 -9.29 8.93
C THR A 89 -0.34 -9.24 8.81
N PHE A 90 0.18 -8.95 7.61
CA PHE A 90 1.60 -8.76 7.35
C PHE A 90 1.79 -7.72 6.24
N GLN A 91 2.96 -7.09 6.16
CA GLN A 91 3.29 -6.14 5.10
C GLN A 91 3.85 -6.93 3.90
N PRO A 92 3.11 -7.09 2.78
CA PRO A 92 3.64 -7.80 1.63
C PRO A 92 4.79 -7.02 1.00
N MET A 93 5.71 -7.75 0.36
CA MET A 93 6.81 -7.14 -0.38
C MET A 93 6.27 -6.27 -1.51
N ASN A 94 6.99 -5.19 -1.81
CA ASN A 94 6.68 -4.25 -2.89
C ASN A 94 5.31 -3.57 -2.76
N LEU A 95 4.89 -3.28 -1.52
CA LEU A 95 3.73 -2.42 -1.30
C LEU A 95 3.95 -1.06 -1.99
N PRO A 96 2.93 -0.48 -2.66
CA PRO A 96 3.05 0.87 -3.20
C PRO A 96 3.50 1.85 -2.12
N GLN A 97 4.38 2.77 -2.47
CA GLN A 97 4.93 3.78 -1.56
C GLN A 97 4.66 5.17 -2.12
N PHE A 98 4.45 6.13 -1.22
CA PHE A 98 4.46 7.54 -1.58
C PHE A 98 5.88 8.00 -1.92
N SER A 99 5.97 9.12 -2.66
CA SER A 99 7.22 9.85 -2.74
C SER A 99 7.65 10.33 -1.34
N LEU A 100 8.96 10.48 -1.09
CA LEU A 100 9.47 10.89 0.23
C LEU A 100 8.82 12.20 0.72
N GLN A 101 8.66 13.17 -0.17
CA GLN A 101 8.07 14.47 0.17
C GLN A 101 6.61 14.34 0.61
N GLU A 102 5.84 13.47 -0.07
CA GLU A 102 4.45 13.21 0.30
C GLU A 102 4.36 12.39 1.60
N ALA A 103 5.21 11.37 1.75
CA ALA A 103 5.26 10.53 2.94
C ALA A 103 5.50 11.35 4.22
N LEU A 104 6.41 12.32 4.17
CA LEU A 104 6.68 13.23 5.29
C LEU A 104 5.47 14.10 5.65
N ARG A 105 4.71 14.55 4.66
CA ARG A 105 3.49 15.34 4.88
C ARG A 105 2.33 14.49 5.42
N LYS A 106 2.26 13.22 5.00
CA LYS A 106 1.21 12.27 5.37
C LYS A 106 1.50 11.55 6.68
N GLY A 107 2.76 11.46 7.10
CA GLY A 107 3.21 10.71 8.27
C GLY A 107 3.26 9.19 8.05
N THR A 108 3.19 8.73 6.79
CA THR A 108 3.29 7.31 6.43
C THR A 108 3.92 7.15 5.06
N LEU A 109 4.75 6.13 4.90
CA LEU A 109 5.37 5.78 3.62
C LEU A 109 4.38 5.05 2.69
N TRP A 110 3.37 4.41 3.26
CA TRP A 110 2.48 3.51 2.53
C TRP A 110 1.07 4.11 2.36
N PRO A 111 0.55 4.22 1.13
CA PRO A 111 -0.81 4.70 0.87
C PRO A 111 -1.89 3.84 1.53
N ALA A 112 -1.70 2.51 1.56
CA ALA A 112 -2.63 1.59 2.20
C ALA A 112 -2.77 1.77 3.72
N LEU A 113 -1.77 2.39 4.36
CA LEU A 113 -1.76 2.65 5.80
C LEU A 113 -2.19 4.08 6.15
N TYR A 114 -2.47 4.92 5.16
CA TYR A 114 -2.87 6.29 5.40
C TYR A 114 -4.30 6.36 5.95
N SER A 115 -4.45 7.02 7.11
CA SER A 115 -5.74 7.31 7.73
C SER A 115 -5.79 8.80 8.12
N PRO A 116 -6.64 9.61 7.48
CA PRO A 116 -6.77 11.02 7.85
C PRO A 116 -7.42 11.15 9.23
N TYR A 117 -6.80 11.94 10.11
CA TYR A 117 -7.36 12.26 11.42
C TYR A 117 -8.08 13.60 11.36
N GLU A 118 -9.42 13.58 11.39
CA GLU A 118 -10.18 14.80 11.64
C GLU A 118 -10.28 15.08 13.15
N SER A 119 -9.74 16.22 13.57
CA SER A 119 -9.95 16.70 14.93
C SER A 119 -11.42 17.06 15.15
N LYS A 120 -11.95 16.67 16.30
CA LYS A 120 -13.28 17.08 16.77
C LYS A 120 -13.24 18.37 17.60
N CYS A 121 -12.06 18.94 17.81
CA CYS A 121 -11.87 20.19 18.52
C CYS A 121 -12.41 21.35 17.67
N GLY A 122 -13.36 22.13 18.20
CA GLY A 122 -13.90 23.33 17.55
C GLY A 122 -15.14 23.13 16.68
N LYS A 123 -15.51 21.89 16.34
CA LYS A 123 -16.84 21.59 15.80
C LYS A 123 -17.77 21.50 17.00
N GLY A 124 -18.51 22.58 17.26
CA GLY A 124 -19.49 22.68 18.34
C GLY A 124 -20.33 21.41 18.43
N ARG A 125 -20.48 20.93 19.66
CA ARG A 125 -21.21 19.71 19.99
C ARG A 125 -22.69 19.83 19.64
#